data_AF-A0A2W4CT28-F1
#
_entry.id   AF-A0A2W4CT28-F1
#
_cell.length_a   1.000
_cell.length_b   1.000
_cell.length_c   1.000
_cell.angle_alpha   90.00
_cell.angle_beta   90.00
_cell.angle_gamma   90.00
#
_symmetry.space_group_name_H-M   'P 1'
#
loop_
_entity.id
_entity.type
_entity.pdbx_description
1 polymer ?
#
loop_
_entity_poly.entity_id
_entity_poly.type
_entity_poly.pdbx_seq_one_letter_code
_entity_poly.pdbx_strand_id
1 'polypeptide(L)'
;MCQYIIPKLPLFLEAHPGIDISVHLDDRNVGLIEQGIDVALRMGQLNDSGLVAKRIGRCRRIVVGAVSYLEVHREPHTPEELVEHTTVVFAQGEGGDRFTFKGPHGTKSISVRPRLRINATEGVRSAVLAGAGLSVSTEWMFEAVEQRHRAGSPRRVDFAGS
;
A
#
# COMPACT_ATOMS: atom_id res chain seq x y z
N MET A 1 7.14 1.67 1.55
CA MET A 1 7.69 2.72 2.45
C MET A 1 9.01 3.22 1.91
N CYS A 2 9.76 2.31 1.29
CA CYS A 2 10.78 2.55 0.27
C CYS A 2 10.61 3.87 -0.50
N GLN A 3 9.48 4.07 -1.20
CA GLN A 3 9.25 5.24 -2.05
C GLN A 3 9.25 6.59 -1.31
N TYR A 4 9.00 6.62 0.00
CA TYR A 4 8.94 7.86 0.77
C TYR A 4 10.17 8.08 1.65
N ILE A 5 10.70 7.02 2.27
CA ILE A 5 11.82 7.11 3.23
C ILE A 5 13.17 7.05 2.51
N ILE A 6 13.36 6.09 1.59
CA ILE A 6 14.66 5.84 0.95
C ILE A 6 15.18 7.09 0.21
N PRO A 7 14.35 7.83 -0.56
CA PRO A 7 14.82 9.05 -1.23
C PRO A 7 15.26 10.17 -0.27
N LYS A 8 14.87 10.11 1.02
CA LYS A 8 15.25 11.11 2.04
C LYS A 8 16.52 10.72 2.80
N LEU A 9 16.97 9.47 2.70
CA LEU A 9 18.16 8.99 3.41
C LEU A 9 19.46 9.70 3.00
N PRO A 10 19.72 10.03 1.72
CA PRO A 10 20.95 10.74 1.35
C PRO A 10 21.12 12.06 2.11
N LEU A 11 20.07 12.89 2.11
CA LEU A 11 20.07 14.18 2.84
C LEU A 11 20.22 13.99 4.35
N PHE A 12 19.66 12.91 4.91
CA PHE A 12 19.82 12.59 6.33
C PHE A 12 21.26 12.17 6.67
N LEU A 13 21.88 11.33 5.84
CA LEU A 13 23.27 10.88 6.04
C LEU A 13 24.27 12.02 5.85
N GLU A 14 24.01 12.94 4.91
CA GLU A 14 24.79 14.18 4.76
C GLU A 14 24.73 15.06 6.01
N ALA A 15 23.55 15.20 6.63
CA ALA A 15 23.37 15.97 7.85
C ALA A 15 23.95 15.26 9.10
N HIS A 16 24.18 13.95 9.05
CA HIS A 16 24.64 13.14 10.17
C HIS A 16 25.78 12.17 9.77
N PRO A 17 27.01 12.67 9.53
CA PRO A 17 28.12 11.86 9.01
C PRO A 17 28.63 10.73 9.92
N GLY A 18 28.25 10.74 11.20
CA GLY A 18 28.61 9.69 12.15
C GLY A 18 27.60 8.55 12.26
N ILE A 19 26.58 8.53 11.39
CA ILE A 19 25.54 7.50 11.40
C ILE A 19 25.70 6.61 10.16
N ASP A 20 25.84 5.31 10.39
CA ASP A 20 25.67 4.27 9.38
C ASP A 20 24.27 3.67 9.49
N ILE A 21 23.60 3.43 8.35
CA ILE A 21 22.25 2.87 8.31
C ILE A 21 22.25 1.56 7.51
N SER A 22 21.88 0.45 8.16
CA SER A 22 21.45 -0.76 7.48
C SER A 22 19.93 -0.76 7.36
N VAL A 23 19.39 -0.93 6.14
CA VAL A 23 17.95 -0.94 5.90
C VAL A 23 17.48 -2.34 5.53
N HIS A 24 16.55 -2.88 6.33
CA HIS A 24 15.85 -4.12 6.05
C HIS A 24 14.45 -3.81 5.53
N LEU A 25 14.15 -4.22 4.29
CA LEU A 25 12.84 -4.06 3.68
C LEU A 25 12.11 -5.40 3.69
N ASP A 26 11.32 -5.61 4.74
CA ASP A 26 10.49 -6.80 4.89
C ASP A 26 9.09 -6.39 5.37
N ASP A 27 8.06 -6.84 4.66
CA ASP A 27 6.66 -6.57 5.01
C ASP A 27 6.11 -7.59 6.04
N ARG A 28 6.91 -8.58 6.43
CA ARG A 28 6.58 -9.50 7.52
C ARG A 28 6.78 -8.82 8.88
N ASN A 29 5.95 -9.23 9.83
CA ASN A 29 6.12 -8.87 11.22
C ASN A 29 7.21 -9.76 11.85
N VAL A 30 8.47 -9.43 11.60
CA VAL A 30 9.64 -10.14 12.17
C VAL A 30 9.92 -9.66 13.60
N GLY A 31 10.49 -10.51 14.45
CA GLY A 31 10.93 -10.11 15.79
C GLY A 31 12.04 -9.06 15.71
N LEU A 32 11.79 -7.84 16.20
CA LEU A 32 12.76 -6.73 16.09
C LEU A 32 14.00 -6.96 16.96
N ILE A 33 13.80 -7.53 18.16
CA ILE A 33 14.87 -7.83 19.12
C ILE A 33 15.82 -8.90 18.55
N GLU A 34 15.26 -10.01 18.05
CA GLU A 34 16.04 -11.12 17.49
C GLU A 34 16.86 -10.73 16.27
N GLN A 35 16.40 -9.73 15.51
CA GLN A 35 17.07 -9.24 14.31
C GLN A 35 18.01 -8.05 14.57
N GLY A 36 18.15 -7.60 15.82
CA GLY A 36 18.98 -6.44 16.17
C GLY A 36 18.50 -5.14 15.53
N ILE A 37 17.18 -4.97 15.35
CA ILE A 37 16.60 -3.79 14.72
C ILE A 37 16.29 -2.72 15.78
N ASP A 38 16.99 -1.58 15.70
CA ASP A 38 16.79 -0.45 16.61
C ASP A 38 15.46 0.28 16.38
N VAL A 39 15.07 0.44 15.10
CA VAL A 39 13.89 1.19 14.70
C VAL A 39 13.14 0.45 13.60
N ALA A 40 11.83 0.28 13.81
CA ALA A 40 10.94 -0.27 12.79
C ALA A 40 9.82 0.71 12.47
N LEU A 41 9.62 0.94 11.17
CA LEU A 41 8.48 1.66 10.66
C LEU A 41 7.46 0.64 10.14
N ARG A 42 6.29 0.59 10.77
CA ARG A 42 5.26 -0.41 10.47
C ARG A 42 3.90 0.22 10.28
N MET A 43 3.11 -0.38 9.40
CA MET A 43 1.72 -0.05 9.16
C MET A 43 0.84 -1.12 9.81
N GLY A 44 -0.17 -0.69 10.56
CA GLY A 44 -1.11 -1.61 11.22
C GLY A 44 -1.20 -1.39 12.72
N GLN A 45 -1.98 -2.24 13.38
CA GLN A 45 -2.06 -2.22 14.83
C GLN A 45 -0.80 -2.85 15.42
N LEU A 46 -0.34 -2.25 16.52
CA LEU A 46 0.74 -2.83 17.29
C LEU A 46 0.16 -3.98 18.12
N ASN A 47 0.60 -5.20 17.86
CA ASN A 47 0.36 -6.32 18.77
C ASN A 47 1.19 -6.12 20.04
N ASP A 48 0.71 -6.63 21.17
CA ASP A 48 1.39 -6.52 22.45
C ASP A 48 2.82 -7.11 22.32
N SER A 49 3.81 -6.24 22.29
CA SER A 49 5.19 -6.57 21.89
C SER A 49 6.23 -6.15 22.93
N GLY A 50 5.80 -5.53 24.04
CA GLY A 50 6.70 -4.94 25.02
C GLY A 50 7.52 -3.74 24.49
N LEU A 51 7.20 -3.25 23.29
CA LEU A 51 7.93 -2.18 22.61
C LEU A 51 7.26 -0.81 22.84
N VAL A 52 8.08 0.23 22.89
CA VAL A 52 7.59 1.62 22.84
C VAL A 52 7.20 1.95 21.40
N ALA A 53 5.93 2.21 21.15
CA ALA A 53 5.45 2.66 19.85
C ALA A 53 4.98 4.11 19.89
N LYS A 54 5.41 4.90 18.90
CA LYS A 54 4.92 6.25 18.66
C LYS A 54 4.15 6.28 17.34
N ARG A 55 2.88 6.67 17.39
CA ARG A 55 2.09 6.91 16.17
C ARG A 55 2.62 8.16 15.46
N ILE A 56 3.20 7.99 14.29
CA ILE A 56 3.76 9.08 13.47
C ILE A 56 2.77 9.64 12.44
N GLY A 57 1.65 8.96 12.19
CA GLY A 57 0.66 9.42 11.22
C GLY A 57 -0.49 8.44 11.00
N ARG A 58 -1.31 8.76 10.02
CA ARG A 58 -2.35 7.90 9.43
C ARG A 58 -2.22 7.99 7.92
N CYS A 59 -2.47 6.89 7.23
CA CYS A 59 -2.48 6.88 5.77
C CYS A 59 -3.88 6.49 5.29
N ARG A 60 -4.35 7.20 4.26
CA ARG A 60 -5.59 6.85 3.57
C ARG A 60 -5.36 5.61 2.71
N ARG A 61 -6.34 4.70 2.72
CA ARG A 61 -6.42 3.61 1.73
C ARG A 61 -7.31 4.05 0.59
N ILE A 62 -6.89 3.75 -0.63
CA ILE A 62 -7.56 4.11 -1.88
C ILE A 62 -7.69 2.87 -2.75
N VAL A 63 -8.68 2.86 -3.64
CA VAL A 63 -8.68 1.95 -4.78
C VAL A 63 -7.83 2.58 -5.87
N VAL A 64 -6.97 1.79 -6.51
CA VAL A 64 -6.02 2.28 -7.50
C VAL A 64 -5.82 1.25 -8.60
N GLY A 65 -5.70 1.74 -9.85
CA GLY A 65 -5.38 0.96 -11.05
C GLY A 65 -4.49 1.77 -11.99
N ALA A 66 -3.76 1.12 -12.90
CA ALA A 66 -3.12 1.86 -13.99
C ALA A 66 -4.16 2.42 -14.96
N VAL A 67 -3.86 3.56 -15.57
CA VAL A 67 -4.70 4.14 -16.65
C VAL A 67 -4.91 3.13 -17.78
N SER A 68 -3.89 2.39 -18.18
CA SER A 68 -3.99 1.35 -19.21
C SER A 68 -4.99 0.24 -18.87
N TYR A 69 -5.17 -0.08 -17.58
CA TYR A 69 -6.17 -1.05 -17.16
C TYR A 69 -7.59 -0.48 -17.28
N LEU A 70 -7.77 0.78 -16.87
CA LEU A 70 -9.05 1.51 -16.87
C LEU A 70 -9.50 1.98 -18.26
N GLU A 71 -8.60 2.02 -19.25
CA GLU A 71 -8.97 2.27 -20.65
C GLU A 71 -9.65 1.04 -21.29
N VAL A 72 -9.28 -0.16 -20.84
CA VAL A 72 -9.82 -1.43 -21.34
C VAL A 72 -11.03 -1.89 -20.51
N HIS A 73 -11.08 -1.53 -19.23
CA HIS A 73 -12.15 -1.92 -18.32
C HIS A 73 -12.82 -0.67 -17.77
N ARG A 74 -14.16 -0.63 -17.81
CA ARG A 74 -14.94 0.46 -17.24
C ARG A 74 -14.52 0.71 -15.79
N GLU A 75 -14.25 1.97 -15.43
CA GLU A 75 -13.93 2.36 -14.05
C GLU A 75 -15.12 2.06 -13.10
N PRO A 76 -14.90 1.39 -11.95
CA PRO A 76 -15.99 1.05 -11.05
C PRO A 76 -16.46 2.29 -10.28
N HIS A 77 -17.77 2.51 -10.23
CA HIS A 77 -18.39 3.64 -9.55
C HIS A 77 -18.86 3.32 -8.13
N THR A 78 -18.96 2.03 -7.80
CA THR A 78 -19.34 1.53 -6.48
C THR A 78 -18.33 0.49 -5.98
N PRO A 79 -18.19 0.30 -4.65
CA PRO A 79 -17.33 -0.76 -4.12
C PRO A 79 -17.72 -2.16 -4.60
N GLU A 80 -18.99 -2.38 -4.91
CA GLU A 80 -19.52 -3.67 -5.35
C GLU A 80 -19.01 -4.05 -6.73
N GLU A 81 -18.85 -3.07 -7.62
CA GLU A 81 -18.33 -3.29 -8.97
C GLU A 81 -16.90 -3.85 -8.96
N LEU A 82 -16.17 -3.75 -7.85
CA LEU A 82 -14.85 -4.39 -7.70
C LEU A 82 -14.88 -5.91 -7.87
N VAL A 83 -16.03 -6.59 -7.69
CA VAL A 83 -16.14 -8.03 -7.92
C VAL A 83 -16.01 -8.40 -9.40
N GLU A 84 -16.31 -7.46 -10.30
CA GLU A 84 -16.21 -7.63 -11.75
C GLU A 84 -14.80 -7.30 -12.28
N HIS A 85 -13.91 -6.80 -11.42
CA HIS A 85 -12.56 -6.44 -11.79
C HIS A 85 -11.52 -7.49 -11.42
N THR A 86 -10.47 -7.54 -12.24
CA THR A 86 -9.23 -8.21 -11.84
C THR A 86 -8.61 -7.44 -10.68
N THR A 87 -8.29 -8.14 -9.59
CA THR A 87 -7.68 -7.53 -8.41
C THR A 87 -6.30 -8.10 -8.11
N VAL A 88 -5.41 -7.20 -7.68
CA VAL A 88 -4.10 -7.49 -7.11
C VAL A 88 -4.19 -7.21 -5.62
N VAL A 89 -3.80 -8.18 -4.79
CA VAL A 89 -3.92 -8.06 -3.33
C VAL A 89 -2.61 -8.32 -2.63
N PHE A 90 -2.40 -7.61 -1.53
CA PHE A 90 -1.32 -7.90 -0.60
C PHE A 90 -1.68 -9.13 0.23
N ALA A 91 -0.89 -10.19 0.10
CA ALA A 91 -1.10 -11.47 0.76
C ALA A 91 -0.47 -11.46 2.16
N GLN A 92 -1.26 -11.11 3.18
CA GLN A 92 -0.87 -11.23 4.58
C GLN A 92 -1.77 -12.27 5.26
N GLY A 93 -1.25 -13.48 5.48
CA GLY A 93 -2.02 -14.61 6.01
C GLY A 93 -3.09 -15.12 5.03
N GLU A 94 -4.23 -15.57 5.56
CA GLU A 94 -5.43 -15.94 4.76
C GLU A 94 -6.23 -14.72 4.25
N GLY A 95 -5.78 -13.49 4.57
CA GLY A 95 -6.48 -12.25 4.24
C GLY A 95 -6.05 -11.61 2.92
N GLY A 96 -6.81 -10.59 2.51
CA GLY A 96 -6.48 -9.71 1.39
C GLY A 96 -7.52 -9.69 0.27
N ASP A 97 -8.41 -10.68 0.22
CA ASP A 97 -9.53 -10.75 -0.73
C ASP A 97 -10.81 -10.08 -0.23
N ARG A 98 -10.84 -9.60 1.02
CA ARG A 98 -11.96 -8.81 1.57
C ARG A 98 -11.55 -7.36 1.76
N PHE A 99 -12.18 -6.47 1.02
CA PHE A 99 -12.01 -5.02 1.13
C PHE A 99 -13.12 -4.42 1.97
N THR A 100 -12.77 -3.57 2.92
CA THR A 100 -13.73 -2.90 3.81
C THR A 100 -13.75 -1.40 3.52
N PHE A 101 -14.93 -0.89 3.18
CA PHE A 101 -15.21 0.50 2.90
C PHE A 101 -16.10 1.06 4.00
N LYS A 102 -15.86 2.31 4.41
CA LYS A 102 -16.74 3.03 5.33
C LYS A 102 -17.46 4.08 4.52
N GLY A 103 -18.77 4.23 4.69
CA GLY A 103 -19.57 5.25 4.01
C GLY A 103 -20.63 5.83 4.95
N PRO A 104 -21.49 6.74 4.46
CA PRO A 104 -22.52 7.40 5.27
C PRO A 104 -23.57 6.40 5.79
N HIS A 105 -23.74 5.26 5.12
CA HIS A 105 -24.66 4.19 5.51
C HIS A 105 -24.01 3.07 6.34
N GLY A 106 -22.76 3.27 6.80
CA GLY A 106 -22.04 2.32 7.64
C GLY A 106 -20.86 1.65 6.93
N THR A 107 -20.42 0.52 7.47
CA THR A 107 -19.27 -0.23 6.94
C THR A 107 -19.74 -1.32 5.99
N LYS A 108 -19.15 -1.38 4.80
CA LYS A 108 -19.42 -2.38 3.78
C LYS A 108 -18.17 -3.21 3.51
N SER A 109 -18.32 -4.53 3.43
CA SER A 109 -17.22 -5.43 3.09
C SER A 109 -17.52 -6.15 1.78
N ILE A 110 -16.58 -6.10 0.86
CA ILE A 110 -16.67 -6.70 -0.48
C ILE A 110 -15.60 -7.78 -0.58
N SER A 111 -16.00 -9.00 -0.91
CA SER A 111 -15.08 -10.10 -1.22
C SER A 111 -14.82 -10.13 -2.72
N VAL A 112 -13.56 -9.99 -3.11
CA VAL A 112 -13.08 -10.05 -4.49
C VAL A 112 -12.42 -11.39 -4.77
N ARG A 113 -12.23 -11.73 -6.06
CA ARG A 113 -11.42 -12.89 -6.47
C ARG A 113 -10.08 -12.38 -7.00
N PRO A 114 -9.01 -12.35 -6.19
CA PRO A 114 -7.72 -11.85 -6.64
C PRO A 114 -7.11 -12.78 -7.67
N ARG A 115 -6.69 -12.22 -8.81
CA ARG A 115 -5.91 -12.94 -9.83
C ARG A 115 -4.43 -12.97 -9.48
N LEU A 116 -3.98 -12.03 -8.65
CA LEU A 116 -2.60 -11.92 -8.21
C LEU A 116 -2.53 -11.62 -6.71
N ARG A 117 -1.74 -12.43 -6.00
CA ARG A 117 -1.49 -12.33 -4.57
C ARG A 117 0.01 -12.11 -4.36
N ILE A 118 0.39 -11.02 -3.70
CA ILE A 118 1.79 -10.64 -3.52
C ILE A 118 2.03 -10.30 -2.06
N ASN A 119 3.04 -10.89 -1.44
CA ASN A 119 3.39 -10.69 -0.03
C ASN A 119 4.36 -9.52 0.21
N ALA A 120 4.52 -8.64 -0.79
CA ALA A 120 5.37 -7.45 -0.76
C ALA A 120 4.62 -6.25 -1.36
N THR A 121 4.58 -5.14 -0.63
CA THR A 121 3.90 -3.89 -0.99
C THR A 121 4.46 -3.29 -2.29
N GLU A 122 5.78 -3.34 -2.50
CA GLU A 122 6.40 -2.89 -3.75
C GLU A 122 6.00 -3.77 -4.95
N GLY A 123 5.79 -5.07 -4.72
CA GLY A 123 5.32 -5.97 -5.77
C GLY A 123 3.86 -5.68 -6.15
N VAL A 124 2.98 -5.40 -5.19
CA VAL A 124 1.61 -4.93 -5.46
C VAL A 124 1.63 -3.65 -6.28
N ARG A 125 2.43 -2.67 -5.87
CA ARG A 125 2.60 -1.40 -6.59
C ARG A 125 3.06 -1.62 -8.03
N SER A 126 4.09 -2.44 -8.22
CA SER A 126 4.65 -2.76 -9.54
C SER A 126 3.61 -3.43 -10.45
N ALA A 127 2.84 -4.38 -9.92
CA ALA A 127 1.79 -5.05 -10.67
C ALA A 127 0.63 -4.11 -11.06
N VAL A 128 0.22 -3.22 -10.16
CA VAL A 128 -0.80 -2.20 -10.46
C VAL A 128 -0.33 -1.29 -11.58
N LEU A 129 0.91 -0.76 -11.50
CA LEU A 129 1.49 0.12 -12.53
C LEU A 129 1.65 -0.59 -13.88
N ALA A 130 1.84 -1.92 -13.88
CA ALA A 130 1.88 -2.73 -15.09
C ALA A 130 0.48 -3.06 -15.67
N GLY A 131 -0.61 -2.58 -15.05
CA GLY A 131 -1.97 -2.81 -15.52
C GLY A 131 -2.53 -4.20 -15.16
N ALA A 132 -1.99 -4.88 -14.15
CA ALA A 132 -2.43 -6.22 -13.77
C ALA A 132 -3.82 -6.25 -13.11
N GLY A 133 -4.38 -5.11 -12.70
CA GLY A 133 -5.70 -4.99 -12.09
C GLY A 133 -5.80 -3.83 -11.09
N LEU A 134 -6.90 -3.83 -10.34
CA LEU A 134 -7.14 -2.89 -9.24
C LEU A 134 -6.57 -3.40 -7.92
N SER A 135 -6.19 -2.49 -7.03
CA SER A 135 -5.76 -2.82 -5.67
C SER A 135 -6.34 -1.83 -4.66
N VAL A 136 -6.57 -2.29 -3.41
CA VAL A 136 -6.80 -1.41 -2.26
C VAL A 136 -5.49 -1.20 -1.52
N SER A 137 -4.91 -0.02 -1.69
CA SER A 137 -3.55 0.31 -1.29
C SER A 137 -3.48 1.64 -0.55
N THR A 138 -2.40 1.89 0.20
CA THR A 138 -2.19 3.20 0.82
C THR A 138 -1.73 4.23 -0.21
N GLU A 139 -2.33 5.42 -0.17
CA GLU A 139 -2.15 6.51 -1.15
C GLU A 139 -0.67 6.85 -1.42
N TRP A 140 0.13 7.02 -0.36
CA TRP A 140 1.56 7.34 -0.46
C TRP A 140 2.42 6.33 -1.25
N MET A 141 1.93 5.10 -1.51
CA MET A 141 2.67 4.15 -2.37
C MET A 141 2.74 4.64 -3.82
N PHE A 142 1.80 5.49 -4.24
CA PHE A 142 1.66 5.93 -5.63
C PHE A 142 1.95 7.43 -5.83
N GLU A 143 1.96 8.24 -4.75
CA GLU A 143 2.23 9.69 -4.79
C GLU A 143 3.50 10.08 -5.57
N ALA A 144 4.61 9.34 -5.41
CA ALA A 144 5.86 9.63 -6.11
C ALA A 144 5.77 9.45 -7.64
N VAL A 145 4.80 8.65 -8.12
CA VAL A 145 4.53 8.43 -9.56
C VAL A 145 3.51 9.41 -10.09
N GLU A 146 2.56 9.85 -9.25
CA GLU A 146 1.64 10.93 -9.61
C GLU A 146 2.39 12.25 -9.84
N GLN A 147 3.41 12.55 -9.04
CA GLN A 147 4.24 13.76 -9.20
C GLN A 147 5.10 13.77 -10.47
N ARG A 148 5.46 12.58 -11.00
CA ARG A 148 6.18 12.41 -12.26
C ARG A 148 5.17 12.10 -13.37
N HIS A 149 4.44 13.12 -13.83
CA HIS A 149 3.54 13.01 -14.99
C HIS A 149 4.23 12.33 -16.20
N ARG A 150 3.97 11.04 -16.39
CA ARG A 150 4.26 10.27 -17.61
C ARG A 150 3.07 9.37 -17.90
N ALA A 151 2.84 9.07 -19.18
CA ALA A 151 1.89 8.05 -19.58
C ALA A 151 2.15 6.75 -18.77
N GLY A 152 1.15 6.30 -18.01
CA GLY A 152 1.28 5.17 -17.07
C GLY A 152 1.16 5.52 -15.58
N SER A 153 0.95 6.79 -15.21
CA SER A 153 0.62 7.13 -13.82
C SER A 153 -0.66 6.38 -13.38
N PRO A 154 -0.68 5.84 -12.15
CA PRO A 154 -1.85 5.17 -11.61
C PRO A 154 -2.97 6.19 -11.41
N ARG A 155 -4.21 5.73 -11.52
CA ARG A 155 -5.39 6.53 -11.21
C ARG A 155 -6.06 5.96 -9.97
N ARG A 156 -6.37 6.87 -9.05
CA ARG A 156 -7.26 6.61 -7.92
C ARG A 156 -8.70 6.46 -8.42
N VAL A 157 -9.37 5.41 -7.96
CA VAL A 157 -10.79 5.20 -8.20
C VAL A 157 -11.56 5.61 -6.95
N ASP A 158 -12.45 6.58 -7.09
CA ASP A 158 -13.24 7.13 -6.00
C ASP A 158 -14.69 6.66 -6.08
N PHE A 159 -15.21 6.18 -4.95
CA PHE A 159 -16.62 5.86 -4.83
C PHE A 159 -17.35 7.03 -4.15
N ALA A 160 -18.49 7.41 -4.73
CA ALA A 160 -19.33 8.45 -4.15
C ALA A 160 -19.81 8.01 -2.76
N GLY A 161 -19.50 8.79 -1.71
CA GLY A 161 -19.93 8.51 -0.35
C GLY A 161 -19.16 7.37 0.34
N SER A 162 -17.84 7.27 0.16
CA SER A 162 -16.96 6.40 0.97
C SER A 162 -15.77 7.17 1.58
#